data_AF-A0AAN7E9C6-F1
#
_entry.id   AF-A0AAN7E9C6-F1
#
_cell.length_a   1.000
_cell.length_b   1.000
_cell.length_c   1.000
_cell.angle_alpha   90.00
_cell.angle_beta   90.00
_cell.angle_gamma   90.00
#
_symmetry.space_group_name_H-M   'P 1'
#
loop_
_entity.id
_entity.type
_entity.pdbx_description
1 polymer ?
#
loop_
_entity_poly.entity_id
_entity_poly.type
_entity_poly.pdbx_seq_one_letter_code
_entity_poly.pdbx_strand_id
1 'polypeptide(L)'
;GQSAVFFVGGVITGASQVAHGMVLVGDFNIIRYPSERLGCESFSSAMFAFFNFIESNSLVDLPLEGAFFTWFRDSSIPSMSRIDRALVSLDWEKHFENISQRVLLHVISDHCPLLLEAGVVRQGHSAFKFENMWLQAEGFVDRVQQWWVGYSFTGSPSFILA
;
A
#
# COMPACT_ATOMS: atom_id res chain seq x y z
N GLY A 1 -20.17 -12.36 -1.67
CA GLY A 1 -19.40 -11.28 -1.04
C GLY A 1 -17.95 -11.50 -1.38
N GLN A 2 -17.41 -10.68 -2.28
CA GLN A 2 -15.97 -10.65 -2.56
C GLN A 2 -15.33 -9.84 -1.44
N SER A 3 -14.26 -10.33 -0.83
CA SER A 3 -13.43 -9.54 0.09
C SER A 3 -12.19 -9.16 -0.68
N ALA A 4 -11.84 -7.88 -0.73
CA ALA A 4 -10.63 -7.41 -1.40
C ALA A 4 -9.64 -6.95 -0.33
N VAL A 5 -8.61 -7.75 -0.10
CA VAL A 5 -7.45 -7.36 0.71
C VAL A 5 -6.33 -7.02 -0.25
N PHE A 6 -5.87 -5.77 -0.22
CA PHE A 6 -4.73 -5.32 -1.01
C PHE A 6 -3.52 -5.17 -0.09
N PHE A 7 -2.51 -6.00 -0.32
CA PHE A 7 -1.18 -5.83 0.25
C PHE A 7 -0.37 -5.06 -0.80
N VAL A 8 -0.07 -3.79 -0.52
CA VAL A 8 0.79 -3.00 -1.40
C VAL A 8 2.11 -2.77 -0.69
N GLY A 9 3.11 -3.57 -1.04
CA GLY A 9 4.50 -3.43 -0.63
C GLY A 9 5.38 -3.19 -1.85
N GLY A 10 6.17 -2.11 -1.82
CA GLY A 10 7.01 -1.65 -2.94
C GLY A 10 6.23 -0.82 -3.95
N VAL A 11 6.90 0.14 -4.61
CA VAL A 11 6.33 1.12 -5.55
C VAL A 11 5.39 0.43 -6.55
N ILE A 12 4.09 0.48 -6.27
CA ILE A 12 3.02 -0.01 -7.13
C ILE A 12 2.03 1.15 -7.25
N THR A 13 2.06 1.81 -8.39
CA THR A 13 0.93 2.58 -8.91
C THR A 13 -0.03 1.58 -9.54
N GLY A 14 -1.07 1.19 -8.82
CA GLY A 14 -2.05 0.20 -9.28
C GLY A 14 -3.47 0.74 -9.25
N ALA A 15 -4.16 0.71 -10.39
CA ALA A 15 -5.59 0.89 -10.45
C ALA A 15 -6.25 -0.49 -10.60
N SER A 16 -7.04 -0.90 -9.61
CA SER A 16 -7.86 -2.11 -9.72
C SER A 16 -9.29 -1.72 -9.98
N GLN A 17 -9.83 -2.09 -11.14
CA GLN A 17 -11.25 -1.96 -11.44
C GLN A 17 -11.98 -3.22 -10.96
N VAL A 18 -12.80 -3.09 -9.94
CA VAL A 18 -13.78 -4.12 -9.56
C VAL A 18 -15.10 -3.71 -10.21
N ALA A 19 -16.02 -4.65 -10.47
CA ALA A 19 -17.29 -4.41 -11.17
C ALA A 19 -18.19 -3.29 -10.59
N HIS A 20 -17.80 -2.69 -9.45
CA HIS A 20 -18.56 -1.69 -8.69
C HIS A 20 -17.74 -0.46 -8.24
N GLY A 21 -16.57 -0.19 -8.81
CA GLY A 21 -15.81 1.02 -8.48
C GLY A 21 -14.31 0.93 -8.75
N MET A 22 -13.61 2.03 -8.48
CA MET A 22 -12.17 2.17 -8.69
C MET A 22 -11.46 2.42 -7.37
N VAL A 23 -10.29 1.81 -7.22
CA VAL A 23 -9.33 2.12 -6.16
C VAL A 23 -8.02 2.52 -6.81
N LEU A 24 -7.46 3.66 -6.39
CA LEU A 24 -6.10 4.10 -6.69
C LEU A 24 -5.26 3.94 -5.43
N VAL A 25 -4.26 3.06 -5.46
CA VAL A 25 -3.32 2.90 -4.34
C VAL A 25 -1.90 3.18 -4.83
N GLY A 26 -1.11 3.85 -4.00
CA GLY A 26 0.32 3.99 -4.23
C GLY A 26 0.92 5.19 -3.51
N ASP A 27 2.18 5.46 -3.86
CA ASP A 27 2.90 6.67 -3.50
C ASP A 27 2.52 7.81 -4.45
N PHE A 28 1.82 8.82 -3.93
CA PHE A 28 1.46 10.02 -4.69
C PHE A 28 2.55 11.09 -4.61
N ASN A 29 3.55 10.92 -3.74
CA ASN A 29 4.63 11.85 -3.46
C ASN A 29 4.14 13.28 -3.11
N ILE A 30 2.93 13.37 -2.53
CA ILE A 30 2.29 14.62 -2.16
C ILE A 30 1.44 14.46 -0.89
N ILE A 31 1.53 15.48 -0.03
CA ILE A 31 0.65 15.61 1.14
C ILE A 31 -0.64 16.34 0.76
N ARG A 32 -1.74 16.05 1.44
CA ARG A 32 -3.03 16.74 1.30
C ARG A 32 -3.17 17.88 2.30
N TYR A 33 -2.66 17.70 3.52
CA TYR A 33 -2.72 18.69 4.60
C TYR A 33 -1.33 18.96 5.20
N PRO A 34 -1.06 20.17 5.76
CA PRO A 34 0.25 20.46 6.35
C PRO A 34 0.60 19.50 7.49
N SER A 35 -0.39 19.09 8.28
CA SER A 35 -0.25 18.12 9.37
C SER A 35 0.28 16.75 8.93
N GLU A 36 0.22 16.43 7.64
CA GLU A 36 0.72 15.18 7.08
C GLU A 36 2.21 15.22 6.76
N ARG A 37 2.92 16.30 7.09
CA ARG A 37 4.38 16.39 7.01
C ARG A 37 4.93 17.04 8.27
N LEU A 38 5.94 16.40 8.87
CA LEU A 38 6.61 16.95 10.03
C LEU A 38 7.20 18.34 9.71
N GLY A 39 6.83 19.34 10.51
CA GLY A 39 7.32 20.72 10.38
C GLY A 39 6.67 21.54 9.26
N CYS A 40 5.60 21.05 8.62
CA CYS A 40 4.85 21.80 7.62
C CYS A 40 3.64 22.50 8.25
N GLU A 41 3.57 23.83 8.09
CA GLU A 41 2.50 24.65 8.69
C GLU A 41 1.59 25.34 7.65
N SER A 42 1.98 25.33 6.38
CA SER A 42 1.30 26.08 5.33
C SER A 42 0.88 25.20 4.16
N PHE A 43 -0.22 25.58 3.51
CA PHE A 43 -0.66 24.94 2.28
C PHE A 43 0.18 25.40 1.09
N SER A 44 0.49 24.47 0.19
CA SER A 44 1.15 24.75 -1.09
C SER A 44 0.17 24.63 -2.27
N SER A 45 0.51 25.22 -3.41
CA SER A 45 -0.27 25.09 -4.65
C SER A 45 -0.44 23.63 -5.10
N ALA A 46 0.60 22.80 -4.88
CA ALA A 46 0.55 21.38 -5.19
C ALA A 46 -0.50 20.65 -4.35
N MET A 47 -0.62 20.98 -3.06
CA MET A 47 -1.63 20.40 -2.17
C MET A 47 -3.06 20.76 -2.63
N PHE A 48 -3.26 22.00 -3.07
CA PHE A 48 -4.54 22.42 -3.65
C PHE A 48 -4.85 21.70 -4.97
N ALA A 49 -3.85 21.51 -5.83
CA ALA A 49 -4.03 20.73 -7.06
C ALA A 49 -4.40 19.27 -6.75
N PHE A 50 -3.77 18.67 -5.74
CA PHE A 50 -4.09 17.31 -5.30
C PHE A 50 -5.49 17.20 -4.68
N PHE A 51 -5.88 18.19 -3.86
CA PHE A 51 -7.25 18.29 -3.35
C PHE A 51 -8.27 18.35 -4.50
N ASN A 52 -8.05 19.23 -5.49
CA ASN A 52 -8.93 19.35 -6.64
C ASN A 52 -8.99 18.06 -7.48
N PHE A 53 -7.87 17.34 -7.61
CA PHE A 53 -7.84 16.03 -8.25
C PHE A 53 -8.75 15.02 -7.54
N ILE A 54 -8.67 14.93 -6.21
CA ILE A 54 -9.52 14.05 -5.41
C ILE A 54 -11.00 14.40 -5.61
N GLU A 55 -11.35 15.68 -5.47
CA GLU A 55 -12.74 16.16 -5.60
C GLU A 55 -13.30 15.95 -7.02
N SER A 56 -12.54 16.32 -8.05
CA SER A 56 -13.00 16.24 -9.45
C SER A 56 -13.25 14.81 -9.91
N ASN A 57 -12.58 13.83 -9.27
CA ASN A 57 -12.76 12.42 -9.57
C ASN A 57 -13.70 11.71 -8.58
N SER A 58 -14.35 12.46 -7.66
CA SER A 58 -15.24 11.90 -6.64
C SER A 58 -14.58 10.75 -5.86
N LEU A 59 -13.32 10.97 -5.48
CA LEU A 59 -12.53 10.03 -4.70
C LEU A 59 -12.61 10.36 -3.21
N VAL A 60 -12.48 9.33 -2.39
CA VAL A 60 -12.45 9.40 -0.94
C VAL A 60 -11.06 8.97 -0.48
N ASP A 61 -10.39 9.85 0.27
CA ASP A 61 -9.14 9.54 0.97
C ASP A 61 -9.50 9.06 2.38
N LEU A 62 -9.30 7.77 2.62
CA LEU A 62 -9.67 7.14 3.87
C LEU A 62 -8.77 7.62 5.02
N PRO A 63 -9.27 7.71 6.27
CA PRO A 63 -8.41 7.93 7.43
C PRO A 63 -7.30 6.86 7.50
N LEU A 64 -6.10 7.28 7.90
CA LEU A 64 -4.99 6.37 8.12
C LEU A 64 -5.02 5.87 9.57
N GLU A 65 -5.15 4.56 9.75
CA GLU A 65 -5.16 3.91 11.06
C GLU A 65 -3.76 3.41 11.45
N GLY A 66 -3.47 3.44 12.75
CA GLY A 66 -2.24 2.89 13.34
C GLY A 66 -1.01 3.82 13.30
N ALA A 67 -0.97 4.80 12.42
CA ALA A 67 0.10 5.80 12.35
C ALA A 67 -0.34 7.09 11.65
N PHE A 68 0.48 8.15 11.75
CA PHE A 68 0.25 9.43 11.07
C PHE A 68 1.02 9.59 9.75
N PHE A 69 2.10 8.83 9.57
CA PHE A 69 3.01 8.95 8.42
C PHE A 69 3.21 7.60 7.77
N THR A 70 3.49 7.62 6.47
CA THR A 70 3.75 6.42 5.66
C THR A 70 5.18 6.40 5.12
N TRP A 71 5.88 7.53 5.17
CA TRP A 71 7.25 7.64 4.70
C TRP A 71 8.12 8.32 5.76
N PHE A 72 9.34 7.81 5.92
CA PHE A 72 10.31 8.16 6.95
C PHE A 72 11.72 8.21 6.37
N ARG A 73 12.33 9.39 6.34
CA ARG A 73 13.76 9.52 6.03
C ARG A 73 14.57 9.54 7.31
N ASP A 74 15.44 8.55 7.45
CA ASP A 74 16.46 8.53 8.50
C ASP A 74 17.59 9.51 8.14
N SER A 75 17.61 10.66 8.81
CA SER A 75 18.68 11.67 8.68
C SER A 75 18.79 12.49 9.97
N SER A 76 19.83 13.33 10.08
CA SER A 76 20.09 14.12 11.31
C SER A 76 18.92 15.00 11.74
N ILE A 77 18.12 15.46 10.77
CA ILE A 77 16.80 16.06 10.99
C ILE A 77 15.78 15.08 10.41
N PRO A 78 14.95 14.42 11.24
CA PRO A 78 14.00 13.45 10.73
C PRO A 78 13.01 14.13 9.77
N SER A 79 12.68 13.45 8.67
CA SER A 79 11.62 13.88 7.76
C SER A 79 10.58 12.77 7.66
N MET A 80 9.32 13.14 7.88
CA MET A 80 8.21 12.19 7.87
C MET A 80 7.06 12.79 7.08
N SER A 81 6.39 11.99 6.26
CA SER A 81 5.22 12.42 5.50
C SER A 81 4.23 11.29 5.27
N ARG A 82 2.95 11.62 5.12
CA ARG A 82 1.94 10.71 4.55
C ARG A 82 1.81 11.02 3.06
N ILE A 83 2.44 10.19 2.24
CA ILE A 83 2.45 10.31 0.77
C ILE A 83 1.90 9.07 0.07
N ASP A 84 1.84 7.95 0.79
CA ASP A 84 1.19 6.73 0.34
C ASP A 84 -0.29 6.78 0.74
N ARG A 85 -1.19 6.46 -0.20
CA ARG A 85 -2.65 6.52 0.01
C ARG A 85 -3.38 5.46 -0.80
N ALA A 86 -4.56 5.06 -0.34
CA ALA A 86 -5.61 4.43 -1.10
C ALA A 86 -6.77 5.43 -1.24
N LEU A 87 -6.99 5.88 -2.48
CA LEU A 87 -8.12 6.71 -2.86
C LEU A 87 -9.19 5.82 -3.49
N VAL A 88 -10.39 5.85 -2.94
CA VAL A 88 -11.48 4.96 -3.35
C VAL A 88 -12.62 5.77 -3.98
N SER A 89 -13.23 5.28 -5.05
CA SER A 89 -14.41 5.95 -5.61
C SER A 89 -15.60 5.83 -4.64
N LEU A 90 -16.52 6.81 -4.65
CA LEU A 90 -17.75 6.78 -3.84
C LEU A 90 -18.56 5.47 -4.00
N ASP A 91 -18.63 4.91 -5.21
CA ASP A 91 -19.36 3.65 -5.43
C ASP A 91 -18.69 2.45 -4.73
N TRP A 92 -17.35 2.48 -4.61
CA TRP A 92 -16.59 1.45 -3.91
C TRP A 92 -16.78 1.59 -2.40
N GLU A 93 -16.71 2.83 -1.90
CA GLU A 93 -16.99 3.15 -0.49
C GLU A 93 -18.39 2.68 -0.07
N LYS A 94 -19.40 2.91 -0.90
CA LYS A 94 -20.79 2.49 -0.62
C LYS A 94 -21.01 0.99 -0.75
N HIS A 95 -20.22 0.31 -1.58
CA HIS A 95 -20.39 -1.11 -1.83
C HIS A 95 -19.84 -1.99 -0.72
N PHE A 96 -18.71 -1.60 -0.12
CA PHE A 96 -18.07 -2.37 0.94
C PHE A 96 -18.30 -1.74 2.31
N GLU A 97 -18.78 -2.53 3.26
CA GLU A 97 -18.84 -2.12 4.66
C GLU A 97 -17.46 -2.26 5.32
N ASN A 98 -17.22 -1.55 6.43
CA ASN A 98 -15.99 -1.65 7.24
C ASN A 98 -14.70 -1.46 6.43
N ILE A 99 -14.67 -0.42 5.60
CA ILE A 99 -13.47 -0.05 4.85
C ILE A 99 -12.49 0.63 5.80
N SER A 100 -11.23 0.20 5.79
CA SER A 100 -10.16 0.87 6.52
C SER A 100 -8.84 0.83 5.76
N GLN A 101 -8.02 1.84 5.98
CA GLN A 101 -6.64 1.91 5.51
C GLN A 101 -5.71 1.99 6.73
N ARG A 102 -4.77 1.04 6.84
CA ARG A 102 -3.82 0.99 7.96
C ARG A 102 -2.39 0.84 7.49
N VAL A 103 -1.47 1.36 8.31
CA VAL A 103 -0.04 1.16 8.12
C VAL A 103 0.39 -0.21 8.62
N LEU A 104 1.20 -0.92 7.84
CA LEU A 104 1.95 -2.10 8.28
C LEU A 104 3.38 -1.73 8.67
N LEU A 105 3.96 -2.51 9.59
CA LEU A 105 5.34 -2.31 10.02
C LEU A 105 6.31 -2.47 8.83
N HIS A 106 7.23 -1.51 8.69
CA HIS A 106 8.33 -1.56 7.74
C HIS A 106 9.59 -2.14 8.42
N VAL A 107 10.40 -2.90 7.67
CA VAL A 107 11.66 -3.47 8.17
C VAL A 107 12.88 -2.89 7.43
N ILE A 108 12.74 -2.59 6.13
CA ILE A 108 13.88 -2.26 5.25
C ILE A 108 13.65 -1.06 4.32
N SER A 109 12.41 -0.55 4.25
CA SER A 109 12.00 0.54 3.35
C SER A 109 11.81 1.82 4.16
N ASP A 110 12.05 2.97 3.54
CA ASP A 110 11.65 4.28 4.06
C ASP A 110 10.14 4.51 3.93
N HIS A 111 9.46 3.74 3.07
CA HIS A 111 8.00 3.63 3.03
C HIS A 111 7.48 2.47 3.91
N CYS A 112 6.37 2.73 4.60
CA CYS A 112 5.56 1.74 5.27
C CYS A 112 4.47 1.19 4.33
N PRO A 113 4.33 -0.14 4.23
CA PRO A 113 3.28 -0.74 3.42
C PRO A 113 1.89 -0.32 3.90
N LEU A 114 0.97 -0.10 2.97
CA LEU A 114 -0.42 0.17 3.27
C LEU A 114 -1.27 -1.08 3.08
N LEU A 115 -2.17 -1.30 4.03
CA LEU A 115 -3.19 -2.34 3.98
C LEU A 115 -4.55 -1.68 3.88
N LEU A 116 -5.21 -1.90 2.74
CA LEU A 116 -6.61 -1.55 2.51
C LEU A 116 -7.48 -2.79 2.76
N GLU A 117 -8.37 -2.69 3.73
CA GLU A 117 -9.37 -3.71 4.04
C GLU A 117 -10.76 -3.22 3.69
N ALA A 118 -11.59 -4.13 3.18
CA ALA A 118 -12.96 -3.85 2.80
C ALA A 118 -13.84 -5.09 2.94
N GLY A 119 -15.03 -4.92 3.52
CA GLY A 119 -16.01 -5.97 3.75
C GLY A 119 -15.66 -6.88 4.94
N VAL A 120 -16.41 -7.97 5.07
CA VAL A 120 -16.13 -9.00 6.08
C VAL A 120 -14.94 -9.82 5.61
N VAL A 121 -13.84 -9.79 6.37
CA VAL A 121 -12.70 -10.70 6.18
C VAL A 121 -13.18 -12.11 6.49
N ARG A 122 -13.52 -12.89 5.46
CA ARG A 122 -13.67 -14.33 5.62
C ARG A 122 -12.27 -14.92 5.75
N GLN A 123 -12.00 -15.60 6.86
CA GLN A 123 -10.82 -16.47 6.98
C GLN A 123 -10.94 -17.62 5.96
N GLY A 124 -10.59 -17.33 4.72
CA GLY A 124 -10.34 -18.30 3.67
C GLY A 124 -8.87 -18.29 3.31
N HIS A 125 -8.40 -19.34 2.64
CA HIS A 125 -7.04 -19.38 2.11
C HIS A 125 -6.86 -18.23 1.11
N SER A 126 -6.05 -17.23 1.47
CA SER A 126 -5.62 -16.19 0.53
C SER A 126 -4.78 -16.85 -0.56
N ALA A 127 -5.12 -16.63 -1.83
CA ALA A 127 -4.25 -17.07 -2.92
C ALA A 127 -2.96 -16.25 -2.88
N PHE A 128 -1.81 -16.93 -3.02
CA PHE A 128 -0.53 -16.26 -3.20
C PHE A 128 -0.59 -15.38 -4.45
N LYS A 129 -0.25 -14.09 -4.31
CA LYS A 129 -0.15 -13.12 -5.40
C LYS A 129 1.30 -12.65 -5.49
N PHE A 130 1.80 -12.51 -6.71
CA PHE A 130 3.11 -11.94 -6.99
C PHE A 130 3.02 -11.04 -8.23
N GLU A 131 3.93 -10.07 -8.36
CA GLU A 131 3.95 -9.15 -9.50
C GLU A 131 4.51 -9.83 -10.76
N ASN A 132 3.70 -9.91 -11.82
CA ASN A 132 4.09 -10.59 -13.06
C ASN A 132 5.30 -9.96 -13.77
N MET A 133 5.60 -8.68 -13.50
CA MET A 133 6.75 -7.99 -14.07
C MET A 133 8.08 -8.68 -13.72
N TRP A 134 8.18 -9.34 -12.57
CA TRP A 134 9.39 -10.05 -12.18
C TRP A 134 9.73 -11.19 -13.13
N LEU A 135 8.73 -11.85 -13.72
CA LEU A 135 8.95 -12.90 -14.72
C LEU A 135 9.54 -12.36 -16.02
N GLN A 136 9.41 -11.07 -16.28
CA GLN A 136 9.96 -10.41 -17.46
C GLN A 136 11.41 -9.93 -17.25
N ALA A 137 11.89 -9.90 -16.00
CA ALA A 137 13.27 -9.52 -15.72
C ALA A 137 14.23 -10.66 -16.13
N GLU A 138 15.21 -10.32 -16.96
CA GLU A 138 16.17 -11.29 -17.50
C GLU A 138 16.91 -12.04 -16.36
N GLY A 139 16.93 -13.37 -16.46
CA GLY A 139 17.54 -14.25 -15.46
C GLY A 139 16.84 -14.27 -14.09
N PHE A 140 15.63 -13.72 -13.95
CA PHE A 140 14.89 -13.80 -12.68
C PHE A 140 14.54 -15.23 -12.31
N VAL A 141 13.99 -16.01 -13.26
CA VAL A 141 13.61 -17.42 -13.03
C VAL A 141 14.82 -18.26 -12.61
N ASP A 142 15.94 -18.09 -13.29
CA ASP A 142 17.19 -18.81 -12.96
C ASP A 142 17.71 -18.44 -11.57
N ARG A 143 17.63 -17.15 -11.19
CA ARG A 143 18.01 -16.68 -9.85
C ARG A 143 17.12 -17.26 -8.75
N VAL A 144 15.81 -17.28 -8.97
CA VAL A 144 14.87 -17.91 -8.03
C VAL A 144 15.19 -19.39 -7.87
N GLN A 145 15.47 -20.10 -8.95
CA GLN A 145 15.88 -21.51 -8.90
C GLN A 145 17.20 -21.70 -8.14
N GLN A 146 18.21 -20.86 -8.41
CA GLN A 146 19.49 -20.91 -7.70
C GLN A 146 19.33 -20.66 -6.21
N TRP A 147 18.51 -19.69 -5.80
CA TRP A 147 18.19 -19.46 -4.40
C TRP A 147 17.49 -20.67 -3.78
N TRP A 148 16.46 -21.17 -4.45
CA TRP A 148 15.65 -22.29 -3.95
C TRP A 148 16.48 -23.55 -3.70
N VAL A 149 17.45 -23.84 -4.57
CA VAL A 149 18.35 -25.00 -4.43
C VAL A 149 19.56 -24.68 -3.54
N GLY A 150 19.98 -23.42 -3.49
CA GLY A 150 21.15 -22.96 -2.73
C GLY A 150 20.92 -22.88 -1.22
N TYR A 151 19.67 -22.86 -0.76
CA TYR A 151 19.36 -22.94 0.66
C TYR A 151 19.15 -24.38 1.13
N SER A 152 20.04 -24.86 2.00
CA SER A 152 19.86 -26.08 2.76
C SER A 152 19.31 -25.72 4.14
N PHE A 153 18.04 -25.99 4.38
CA PHE A 153 17.44 -25.82 5.71
C PHE A 153 17.44 -27.17 6.44
N THR A 154 18.19 -27.27 7.53
CA THR A 154 18.12 -28.39 8.48
C THR A 154 17.31 -27.98 9.70
N GLY A 155 16.19 -28.64 9.93
CA GLY A 155 15.31 -28.41 11.07
C GLY A 155 14.04 -29.25 10.99
N SER A 156 13.16 -29.11 11.99
CA SER A 156 11.83 -29.72 11.91
C SER A 156 11.01 -29.06 10.79
N PRO A 157 9.99 -29.72 10.22
CA PRO A 157 9.16 -29.14 9.15
C PRO A 157 8.57 -27.76 9.51
N SER A 158 8.33 -27.50 10.79
CA SER A 158 7.85 -26.20 11.32
C SER A 158 8.91 -25.09 11.26
N PHE A 159 10.20 -25.44 11.27
CA PHE A 159 11.33 -24.50 11.16
C PHE A 159 11.64 -24.13 9.70
N ILE A 160 11.26 -25.00 8.76
CA ILE A 160 11.51 -24.81 7.31
C ILE A 160 10.42 -23.91 6.67
N LEU A 161 9.27 -23.76 7.32
CA LEU A 161 8.10 -23.02 6.82
C LEU A 161 7.79 -21.71 7.57
N ALA A 162 8.64 -21.31 8.54
CA ALA A 162 8.47 -20.11 9.35
C ALA A 162 9.35 -18.95 8.84
#